data_AF-A0A2V9KVJ2-F1
#
_entry.id   AF-A0A2V9KVJ2-F1
#
_cell.length_a   1.000
_cell.length_b   1.000
_cell.length_c   1.000
_cell.angle_alpha   90.00
_cell.angle_beta   90.00
_cell.angle_gamma   90.00
#
_symmetry.space_group_name_H-M   'P 1'
#
loop_
_entity.id
_entity.type
_entity.pdbx_description
1 polymer ?
#
loop_
_entity_poly.entity_id
_entity_poly.type
_entity_poly.pdbx_seq_one_letter_code
_entity_poly.pdbx_strand_id
1 'polypeptide(L)'
;MPATAAAAAAPARPHDAPAIPPLLSLALIGVQSFVILFVVPRPESITLAGWRLLAIFLGVIVALMLRPVAGGAAVLIGVTITVLGGVLPIQKALASYGSPTLWQVMSAFFIARALINSGLARRIALLFVRAMGHTSLGLGYSLIASDLVLASAIPSNAARVGGVILPITRTLAVIYKSRPGPTAALLGTFLMLAIYQGDIVACAMFYTGQASNPMGADLARRTAAVSINWATWLRAALAPALVAVVAVPWVVYRLAPPEIRRTPEAAAMARRELETMGAMRRDERIVLAVFVLVCLLWATTSWHPIQSTTVGLIGAGLLLATGALSWSDCVREHVGWDVFVWYGGLIGLGEALNEFGVTKVFAGWVAGHFAGWSWPALMAGIVLIYFYTHYAFASLTAHFIALYAPFLAVLVAAGAPRRR
;
A
#
# COMPACT_ATOMS: atom_id res chain seq x y z
N MET A 1 23.49 -40.82 -13.34
CA MET A 1 22.15 -41.19 -12.81
C MET A 1 21.88 -40.38 -11.55
N PRO A 2 20.68 -39.79 -11.41
CA PRO A 2 20.43 -38.67 -10.49
C PRO A 2 19.99 -39.15 -9.10
N ALA A 3 20.38 -38.41 -8.06
CA ALA A 3 19.72 -38.47 -6.76
C ALA A 3 18.98 -37.15 -6.55
N THR A 4 17.66 -37.22 -6.75
CA THR A 4 16.66 -36.21 -6.43
C THR A 4 16.62 -35.98 -4.92
N ALA A 5 17.22 -34.89 -4.43
CA ALA A 5 16.90 -34.36 -3.12
C ALA A 5 15.63 -33.51 -3.26
N ALA A 6 14.50 -34.08 -2.84
CA ALA A 6 13.25 -33.36 -2.70
C ALA A 6 13.48 -32.13 -1.81
N ALA A 7 13.26 -30.94 -2.38
CA ALA A 7 13.22 -29.70 -1.62
C ALA A 7 12.06 -29.80 -0.62
N ALA A 8 12.37 -30.15 0.62
CA ALA A 8 11.43 -30.06 1.73
C ALA A 8 10.90 -28.63 1.78
N ALA A 9 9.58 -28.48 1.64
CA ALA A 9 8.91 -27.19 1.74
C ALA A 9 9.34 -26.52 3.05
N ALA A 10 9.98 -25.36 2.95
CA ALA A 10 10.33 -24.56 4.11
C ALA A 10 9.05 -24.29 4.93
N PRO A 11 9.06 -24.43 6.26
CA PRO A 11 7.89 -24.14 7.08
C PRO A 11 7.42 -22.71 6.83
N ALA A 12 6.10 -22.53 6.71
CA ALA A 12 5.48 -21.21 6.56
C ALA A 12 6.02 -20.26 7.64
N ARG A 13 6.40 -19.04 7.25
CA ARG A 13 6.99 -18.07 8.17
C ARG A 13 5.95 -17.69 9.24
N PRO A 14 6.35 -17.43 10.50
CA PRO A 14 5.43 -17.15 11.62
C PRO A 14 4.50 -15.93 11.43
N HIS A 15 4.69 -15.13 10.38
CA HIS A 15 3.84 -13.98 10.04
C HIS A 15 2.68 -14.30 9.08
N ASP A 16 2.60 -15.53 8.55
CA ASP A 16 1.55 -15.97 7.62
C ASP A 16 0.47 -16.85 8.30
N ALA A 17 0.54 -17.03 9.63
CA ALA A 17 -0.46 -17.80 10.37
C ALA A 17 -1.80 -17.04 10.41
N PRO A 18 -2.93 -17.73 10.19
CA PRO A 18 -4.25 -17.09 10.23
C PRO A 18 -4.51 -16.55 11.64
N ALA A 19 -5.18 -15.40 11.74
CA ALA A 19 -5.43 -14.73 13.03
C ALA A 19 -6.26 -15.60 13.99
N ILE A 20 -7.08 -16.48 13.42
CA ILE A 20 -7.92 -17.49 14.09
C ILE A 20 -8.00 -18.75 13.21
N PRO A 21 -8.42 -19.91 13.73
CA PRO A 21 -8.52 -21.14 12.94
C PRO A 21 -9.38 -20.96 11.67
N PRO A 22 -8.95 -21.47 10.49
CA PRO A 22 -9.68 -21.26 9.23
C PRO A 22 -11.16 -21.67 9.27
N LEU A 23 -11.49 -22.75 9.99
CA LEU A 23 -12.87 -23.20 10.18
C LEU A 23 -13.72 -22.17 10.93
N LEU A 24 -13.17 -21.53 11.96
CA LEU A 24 -13.85 -20.48 12.70
C LEU A 24 -14.08 -19.24 11.82
N SER A 25 -13.09 -18.86 11.02
CA SER A 25 -13.26 -17.77 10.05
C SER A 25 -14.37 -18.05 9.04
N LEU A 26 -14.44 -19.26 8.50
CA LEU A 26 -15.51 -19.67 7.59
C LEU A 26 -16.87 -19.65 8.27
N ALA A 27 -16.95 -20.11 9.53
CA ALA A 27 -18.18 -20.03 10.31
C ALA A 27 -18.62 -18.58 10.52
N LEU A 28 -17.70 -17.67 10.86
CA LEU A 28 -18.01 -16.25 11.03
C LEU A 28 -18.51 -15.59 9.74
N ILE A 29 -17.87 -15.90 8.60
CA ILE A 29 -18.32 -15.42 7.28
C ILE A 29 -19.72 -16.00 6.93
N GLY A 30 -19.95 -17.27 7.25
CA GLY A 30 -21.25 -17.93 7.06
C GLY A 30 -22.35 -17.28 7.91
N VAL A 31 -22.08 -17.04 9.20
CA VAL A 31 -23.01 -16.35 10.12
C VAL A 31 -23.28 -14.92 9.65
N GLN A 32 -22.25 -14.16 9.27
CA GLN A 32 -22.42 -12.81 8.73
C GLN A 32 -23.28 -12.80 7.47
N SER A 33 -23.04 -13.74 6.55
CA SER A 33 -23.84 -13.88 5.32
C SER A 33 -25.28 -14.26 5.64
N PHE A 34 -25.52 -15.17 6.59
CA PHE A 34 -26.86 -15.55 7.04
C PHE A 34 -27.62 -14.36 7.65
N VAL A 35 -26.97 -13.61 8.55
CA VAL A 35 -27.57 -12.44 9.19
C VAL A 35 -27.99 -11.40 8.16
N ILE A 36 -27.13 -11.07 7.19
CA ILE A 36 -27.47 -10.10 6.15
C ILE A 36 -28.63 -10.59 5.29
N LEU A 37 -28.61 -11.86 4.87
CA LEU A 37 -29.59 -12.38 3.93
C LEU A 37 -30.98 -12.63 4.53
N PHE A 38 -31.04 -13.02 5.80
CA PHE A 38 -32.28 -13.51 6.42
C PHE A 38 -32.75 -12.70 7.65
N VAL A 39 -31.86 -11.97 8.33
CA VAL A 39 -32.20 -11.22 9.54
C VAL A 39 -32.34 -9.73 9.26
N VAL A 40 -31.39 -9.14 8.52
CA VAL A 40 -31.42 -7.71 8.19
C VAL A 40 -32.45 -7.49 7.07
N PRO A 41 -33.46 -6.61 7.26
CA PRO A 41 -34.45 -6.35 6.24
C PRO A 41 -33.81 -5.69 5.03
N ARG A 42 -33.97 -6.31 3.86
CA ARG A 42 -33.51 -5.75 2.59
C ARG A 42 -34.32 -4.48 2.28
N PRO A 43 -33.68 -3.33 2.01
CA PRO A 43 -34.37 -2.15 1.52
C PRO A 43 -35.12 -2.46 0.21
N GLU A 44 -36.37 -2.01 0.08
CA GLU A 44 -37.19 -2.29 -1.11
C GLU A 44 -36.58 -1.77 -2.42
N SER A 45 -35.77 -0.71 -2.32
CA SER A 45 -35.04 -0.12 -3.44
C SER A 45 -33.88 -0.98 -3.96
N ILE A 46 -33.50 -2.05 -3.26
CA ILE A 46 -32.38 -2.92 -3.59
C ILE A 46 -32.87 -4.28 -4.07
N THR A 47 -32.37 -4.72 -5.23
CA THR A 47 -32.71 -6.03 -5.79
C THR A 47 -32.14 -7.18 -4.93
N LEU A 48 -32.71 -8.38 -5.05
CA LEU A 48 -32.18 -9.55 -4.34
C LEU A 48 -30.72 -9.86 -4.74
N ALA A 49 -30.38 -9.67 -6.02
CA ALA A 49 -29.00 -9.83 -6.50
C ALA A 49 -28.05 -8.82 -5.83
N GLY A 50 -28.44 -7.55 -5.74
CA GLY A 50 -27.67 -6.52 -5.03
C GLY A 50 -27.47 -6.84 -3.55
N TRP A 51 -28.51 -7.39 -2.89
CA TRP A 51 -28.43 -7.79 -1.49
C TRP A 51 -27.52 -9.00 -1.27
N ARG A 52 -27.57 -10.00 -2.17
CA ARG A 52 -26.64 -11.13 -2.17
C ARG A 52 -25.21 -10.68 -2.41
N LEU A 53 -25.01 -9.73 -3.33
CA LEU A 53 -23.69 -9.15 -3.56
C LEU A 53 -23.14 -8.47 -2.31
N LEU A 54 -23.98 -7.76 -1.54
CA LEU A 54 -23.56 -7.13 -0.29
C LEU A 54 -23.07 -8.17 0.72
N ALA A 55 -23.80 -9.27 0.89
CA ALA A 55 -23.40 -10.36 1.77
C ALA A 55 -22.04 -10.95 1.36
N ILE A 56 -21.85 -11.22 0.06
CA ILE A 56 -20.59 -11.75 -0.48
C ILE A 56 -19.44 -10.75 -0.30
N PHE A 57 -19.65 -9.49 -0.66
CA PHE A 57 -18.63 -8.46 -0.55
C PHE A 57 -18.18 -8.27 0.89
N LEU A 58 -19.12 -8.15 1.83
CA LEU A 58 -18.79 -8.05 3.26
C LEU A 58 -18.12 -9.33 3.78
N GLY A 59 -18.50 -10.50 3.28
CA GLY A 59 -17.83 -11.76 3.58
C GLY A 59 -16.38 -11.79 3.10
N VAL A 60 -16.10 -11.24 1.92
CA VAL A 60 -14.73 -11.05 1.42
C VAL A 60 -13.96 -10.07 2.31
N ILE A 61 -14.57 -8.96 2.73
CA ILE A 61 -13.92 -8.02 3.67
C ILE A 61 -13.58 -8.72 4.98
N VAL A 62 -14.51 -9.48 5.56
CA VAL A 62 -14.27 -10.26 6.78
C VAL A 62 -13.16 -11.29 6.56
N ALA A 63 -13.12 -11.97 5.41
CA ALA A 63 -12.04 -12.89 5.07
C ALA A 63 -10.68 -12.16 4.99
N LEU A 64 -10.62 -10.96 4.43
CA LEU A 64 -9.38 -10.16 4.37
C LEU A 64 -8.93 -9.66 5.76
N MET A 65 -9.86 -9.46 6.69
CA MET A 65 -9.57 -9.10 8.08
C MET A 65 -9.06 -10.31 8.88
N LEU A 66 -9.75 -11.44 8.77
CA LEU A 66 -9.45 -12.67 9.53
C LEU A 66 -8.29 -13.49 8.94
N ARG A 67 -8.00 -13.29 7.64
CA ARG A 67 -6.98 -13.99 6.86
C ARG A 67 -7.00 -15.52 6.99
N PRO A 68 -8.13 -16.21 6.73
CA PRO A 68 -8.14 -17.68 6.71
C PRO A 68 -7.32 -18.27 5.55
N VAL A 69 -7.15 -17.48 4.49
CA VAL A 69 -6.34 -17.77 3.30
C VAL A 69 -5.67 -16.48 2.83
N ALA A 70 -4.76 -16.57 1.85
CA ALA A 70 -4.13 -15.41 1.23
C ALA A 70 -5.16 -14.44 0.62
N GLY A 71 -4.85 -13.14 0.60
CA GLY A 71 -5.76 -12.10 0.14
C GLY A 71 -6.27 -12.31 -1.29
N GLY A 72 -5.35 -12.60 -2.23
CA GLY A 72 -5.67 -13.01 -3.60
C GLY A 72 -6.69 -14.14 -3.68
N ALA A 73 -6.48 -15.20 -2.89
CA ALA A 73 -7.35 -16.36 -2.86
C ALA A 73 -8.75 -16.03 -2.30
N ALA A 74 -8.82 -15.27 -1.20
CA ALA A 74 -10.09 -14.89 -0.59
C ALA A 74 -10.98 -14.10 -1.56
N VAL A 75 -10.41 -13.13 -2.27
CA VAL A 75 -11.14 -12.33 -3.26
C VAL A 75 -11.52 -13.17 -4.47
N LEU A 76 -10.61 -14.02 -4.99
CA LEU A 76 -10.92 -14.87 -6.12
C LEU A 76 -12.09 -15.82 -5.82
N ILE A 77 -12.11 -16.43 -4.62
CA ILE A 77 -13.24 -17.24 -4.14
C ILE A 77 -14.52 -16.41 -4.08
N GLY A 78 -14.48 -15.18 -3.54
CA GLY A 78 -15.65 -14.29 -3.51
C GLY A 78 -16.18 -13.94 -4.90
N VAL A 79 -15.29 -13.67 -5.86
CA VAL A 79 -15.65 -13.44 -7.27
C VAL A 79 -16.29 -14.69 -7.86
N THR A 80 -15.73 -15.88 -7.61
CA THR A 80 -16.29 -17.16 -8.06
C THR A 80 -17.68 -17.42 -7.47
N ILE A 81 -17.86 -17.23 -6.16
CA ILE A 81 -19.15 -17.37 -5.48
C ILE A 81 -20.19 -16.39 -6.07
N THR A 82 -19.77 -15.16 -6.40
CA THR A 82 -20.65 -14.17 -7.04
C THR A 82 -21.18 -14.67 -8.39
N VAL A 83 -20.34 -15.31 -9.20
CA VAL A 83 -20.72 -15.86 -10.49
C VAL A 83 -21.57 -17.13 -10.33
N LEU A 84 -21.16 -18.06 -9.47
CA LEU A 84 -21.89 -19.30 -9.20
C LEU A 84 -23.29 -19.04 -8.62
N GLY A 85 -23.42 -18.01 -7.78
CA GLY A 85 -24.70 -17.58 -7.22
C GLY A 85 -25.63 -16.85 -8.21
N GLY A 86 -25.21 -16.69 -9.47
CA GLY A 86 -25.97 -15.99 -10.51
C GLY A 86 -26.14 -14.49 -10.26
N VAL A 87 -25.27 -13.89 -9.42
CA VAL A 87 -25.36 -12.46 -9.05
C VAL A 87 -24.78 -11.57 -10.15
N LEU A 88 -23.67 -12.00 -10.76
CA LEU A 88 -23.05 -11.32 -11.90
C LEU A 88 -22.63 -12.33 -12.98
N PRO A 89 -22.72 -11.97 -14.27
CA PRO A 89 -22.09 -12.76 -15.33
C PRO A 89 -20.57 -12.72 -15.22
N ILE A 90 -19.89 -13.78 -15.64
CA ILE A 90 -18.43 -13.93 -15.52
C ILE A 90 -17.67 -12.78 -16.18
N GLN A 91 -18.14 -12.27 -17.34
CA GLN A 91 -17.50 -11.16 -18.04
C GLN A 91 -17.48 -9.89 -17.19
N LYS A 92 -18.58 -9.61 -16.49
CA LYS A 92 -18.69 -8.44 -15.61
C LYS A 92 -17.86 -8.61 -14.34
N ALA A 93 -17.85 -9.83 -13.79
CA ALA A 93 -17.06 -10.15 -12.60
C ALA A 93 -15.54 -10.03 -12.83
N LEU A 94 -15.06 -10.25 -14.07
CA LEU A 94 -13.64 -10.16 -14.43
C LEU A 94 -13.26 -8.83 -15.11
N ALA A 95 -14.21 -7.97 -15.49
CA ALA A 95 -13.95 -6.74 -16.25
C ALA A 95 -13.00 -5.78 -15.52
N SER A 96 -13.06 -5.72 -14.19
CA SER A 96 -12.24 -4.84 -13.36
C SER A 96 -10.75 -5.14 -13.38
N TYR A 97 -10.33 -6.35 -13.81
CA TYR A 97 -8.92 -6.67 -14.03
C TYR A 97 -8.29 -5.91 -15.21
N GLY A 98 -9.12 -5.27 -16.05
CA GLY A 98 -8.69 -4.34 -17.09
C GLY A 98 -8.52 -2.89 -16.61
N SER A 99 -8.72 -2.59 -15.32
CA SER A 99 -8.68 -1.22 -14.81
C SER A 99 -7.30 -0.55 -15.00
N PRO A 100 -7.23 0.68 -15.55
CA PRO A 100 -5.97 1.42 -15.66
C PRO A 100 -5.25 1.59 -14.33
N THR A 101 -5.99 1.75 -13.23
CA THR A 101 -5.41 1.92 -11.89
C THR A 101 -4.73 0.64 -11.41
N LEU A 102 -5.28 -0.52 -11.77
CA LEU A 102 -4.69 -1.82 -11.45
C LEU A 102 -3.36 -2.02 -12.19
N TRP A 103 -3.34 -1.72 -13.48
CA TRP A 103 -2.12 -1.79 -14.30
C TRP A 103 -1.07 -0.74 -13.92
N GLN A 104 -1.50 0.43 -13.43
CA GLN A 104 -0.58 1.41 -12.86
C GLN A 104 0.16 0.84 -11.65
N VAL A 105 -0.55 0.21 -10.71
CA VAL A 105 0.07 -0.44 -9.55
C VAL A 105 1.02 -1.56 -10.00
N MET A 106 0.61 -2.42 -10.93
CA MET A 106 1.46 -3.49 -11.47
C MET A 106 2.76 -2.96 -12.11
N SER A 107 2.66 -1.95 -12.97
CA SER A 107 3.84 -1.37 -13.63
C SER A 107 4.82 -0.76 -12.62
N ALA A 108 4.32 -0.15 -11.54
CA ALA A 108 5.14 0.38 -10.46
C ALA A 108 5.84 -0.74 -9.65
N PHE A 109 5.21 -1.92 -9.48
CA PHE A 109 5.88 -3.11 -8.95
C PHE A 109 7.03 -3.60 -9.85
N PHE A 110 6.85 -3.60 -11.17
CA PHE A 110 7.92 -3.98 -12.10
C PHE A 110 9.10 -3.00 -12.06
N ILE A 111 8.82 -1.70 -12.03
CA ILE A 111 9.88 -0.67 -11.86
C ILE A 111 10.59 -0.86 -10.53
N ALA A 112 9.85 -1.13 -9.45
CA ALA A 112 10.43 -1.40 -8.14
C ALA A 112 11.35 -2.62 -8.13
N ARG A 113 10.96 -3.70 -8.81
CA ARG A 113 11.80 -4.90 -8.95
C ARG A 113 13.13 -4.57 -9.64
N ALA A 114 13.12 -3.75 -10.69
CA ALA A 114 14.35 -3.31 -11.36
C ALA A 114 15.24 -2.42 -10.47
N LEU A 115 14.64 -1.52 -9.68
CA LEU A 115 15.35 -0.68 -8.69
C LEU A 115 16.08 -1.50 -7.63
N ILE A 116 15.46 -2.58 -7.18
CA ILE A 116 16.04 -3.50 -6.19
C ILE A 116 17.11 -4.38 -6.84
N ASN A 117 16.79 -5.03 -7.97
CA ASN A 117 17.69 -5.97 -8.64
C ASN A 117 18.99 -5.31 -9.13
N SER A 118 18.92 -4.07 -9.63
CA SER A 118 20.11 -3.32 -10.09
C SER A 118 21.04 -2.89 -8.95
N GLY A 119 20.55 -2.85 -7.70
CA GLY A 119 21.28 -2.32 -6.55
C GLY A 119 21.19 -0.80 -6.38
N LEU A 120 20.50 -0.10 -7.30
CA LEU A 120 20.33 1.36 -7.24
C LEU A 120 19.63 1.79 -5.95
N ALA A 121 18.59 1.07 -5.52
CA ALA A 121 17.87 1.39 -4.29
C ALA A 121 18.78 1.35 -3.05
N ARG A 122 19.68 0.35 -2.98
CA ARG A 122 20.68 0.26 -1.91
C ARG A 122 21.71 1.39 -2.00
N ARG A 123 22.17 1.73 -3.22
CA ARG A 123 23.10 2.85 -3.42
C ARG A 123 22.51 4.16 -2.90
N ILE A 124 21.25 4.47 -3.24
CA ILE A 124 20.55 5.67 -2.76
C ILE A 124 20.53 5.71 -1.24
N ALA A 125 20.18 4.59 -0.59
CA ALA A 125 20.13 4.53 0.87
C ALA A 125 21.50 4.79 1.53
N LEU A 126 22.56 4.17 1.01
CA LEU A 126 23.91 4.36 1.51
C LEU A 126 24.42 5.80 1.28
N LEU A 127 24.02 6.47 0.20
CA LEU A 127 24.39 7.88 -0.04
C LEU A 127 23.85 8.81 1.05
N PHE A 128 22.59 8.62 1.47
CA PHE A 128 22.02 9.39 2.57
C PHE A 128 22.68 9.07 3.92
N VAL A 129 22.91 7.79 4.22
CA VAL A 129 23.59 7.38 5.47
C VAL A 129 25.01 7.94 5.52
N ARG A 130 25.75 7.94 4.40
CA ARG A 130 27.08 8.54 4.31
C ARG A 130 27.05 10.05 4.57
N ALA A 131 26.02 10.75 4.08
CA ALA A 131 25.94 12.21 4.19
C ALA A 131 25.51 12.70 5.57
N MET A 132 24.57 12.00 6.23
CA MET A 132 23.91 12.50 7.45
C MET A 132 24.05 11.58 8.66
N GLY A 133 24.59 10.38 8.49
CA GLY A 133 24.61 9.31 9.50
C GLY A 133 25.58 9.50 10.66
N HIS A 134 26.14 10.70 10.85
CA HIS A 134 27.12 10.99 11.92
C HIS A 134 26.49 11.12 13.32
N THR A 135 25.17 11.22 13.40
CA THR A 135 24.41 11.23 14.67
C THR A 135 23.21 10.31 14.55
N SER A 136 22.69 9.83 15.68
CA SER A 136 21.54 8.91 15.68
C SER A 136 20.31 9.57 15.06
N LEU A 137 20.02 10.83 15.38
CA LEU A 137 18.94 11.58 14.74
C LEU A 137 19.20 11.75 13.23
N GLY A 138 20.44 12.05 12.84
CA GLY A 138 20.85 12.11 11.43
C GLY A 138 20.69 10.77 10.69
N LEU A 139 20.90 9.64 11.38
CA LEU A 139 20.57 8.32 10.83
C LEU A 139 19.07 8.16 10.61
N GLY A 140 18.24 8.54 11.58
CA GLY A 140 16.79 8.56 11.42
C GLY A 140 16.37 9.34 10.17
N TYR A 141 16.86 10.57 10.02
CA TYR A 141 16.62 11.38 8.82
C TYR A 141 17.14 10.72 7.54
N SER A 142 18.31 10.08 7.58
CA SER A 142 18.89 9.45 6.38
C SER A 142 18.06 8.28 5.87
N LEU A 143 17.52 7.46 6.76
CA LEU A 143 16.70 6.30 6.40
C LEU A 143 15.34 6.75 5.84
N ILE A 144 14.73 7.76 6.46
CA ILE A 144 13.46 8.33 5.97
C ILE A 144 13.65 9.05 4.64
N ALA A 145 14.71 9.84 4.47
CA ALA A 145 15.02 10.49 3.20
C ALA A 145 15.26 9.48 2.07
N SER A 146 15.93 8.37 2.39
CA SER A 146 16.11 7.26 1.45
C SER A 146 14.76 6.68 1.03
N ASP A 147 13.89 6.39 2.00
CA ASP A 147 12.58 5.83 1.72
C ASP A 147 11.66 6.79 0.96
N LEU A 148 11.72 8.10 1.22
CA LEU A 148 10.99 9.12 0.45
C LEU A 148 11.36 9.09 -1.03
N VAL A 149 12.65 9.01 -1.35
CA VAL A 149 13.11 8.92 -2.74
C VAL A 149 12.56 7.64 -3.38
N LEU A 150 12.63 6.51 -2.67
CA LEU A 150 12.13 5.23 -3.16
C LEU A 150 10.60 5.20 -3.31
N ALA A 151 9.85 5.81 -2.40
CA ALA A 151 8.39 5.86 -2.38
C ALA A 151 7.81 6.66 -3.56
N SER A 152 8.60 7.51 -4.21
CA SER A 152 8.15 8.24 -5.39
C SER A 152 7.80 7.31 -6.58
N ALA A 153 8.37 6.10 -6.66
CA ALA A 153 8.00 5.12 -7.69
C ALA A 153 7.79 3.69 -7.21
N ILE A 154 8.23 3.32 -6.00
CA ILE A 154 8.03 1.97 -5.46
C ILE A 154 6.74 1.96 -4.61
N PRO A 155 5.67 1.25 -5.01
CA PRO A 155 4.38 1.24 -4.32
C PRO A 155 4.31 0.27 -3.14
N SER A 156 5.33 -0.55 -2.97
CA SER A 156 5.41 -1.55 -1.91
C SER A 156 6.28 -1.06 -0.77
N ASN A 157 5.64 -0.69 0.34
CA ASN A 157 6.30 -0.41 1.62
C ASN A 157 7.18 -1.59 2.07
N ALA A 158 6.70 -2.83 1.95
CA ALA A 158 7.46 -4.02 2.28
C ALA A 158 8.73 -4.16 1.41
N ALA A 159 8.67 -3.78 0.13
CA ALA A 159 9.83 -3.83 -0.75
C ALA A 159 10.86 -2.74 -0.42
N ARG A 160 10.42 -1.50 -0.17
CA ARG A 160 11.33 -0.40 0.21
C ARG A 160 11.94 -0.65 1.58
N VAL A 161 11.08 -0.77 2.60
CA VAL A 161 11.53 -0.88 3.99
C VAL A 161 12.09 -2.27 4.23
N GLY A 162 11.31 -3.33 4.02
CA GLY A 162 11.76 -4.70 4.28
C GLY A 162 12.92 -5.16 3.38
N GLY A 163 12.90 -4.78 2.11
CA GLY A 163 13.90 -5.20 1.11
C GLY A 163 15.19 -4.37 1.11
N VAL A 164 15.12 -3.06 1.40
CA VAL A 164 16.27 -2.14 1.26
C VAL A 164 16.66 -1.50 2.59
N ILE A 165 15.75 -0.78 3.24
CA ILE A 165 16.07 0.07 4.40
C ILE A 165 16.33 -0.76 5.66
N LEU A 166 15.55 -1.81 5.91
CA LEU A 166 15.62 -2.64 7.11
C LEU A 166 16.93 -3.45 7.20
N PRO A 167 17.44 -4.10 6.14
CA PRO A 167 18.76 -4.73 6.18
C PRO A 167 19.87 -3.74 6.56
N ILE A 168 19.86 -2.54 5.97
CA ILE A 168 20.83 -1.48 6.30
C ILE A 168 20.67 -1.06 7.76
N THR A 169 19.43 -0.84 8.21
CA THR A 169 19.11 -0.46 9.59
C THR A 169 19.56 -1.52 10.60
N ARG A 170 19.39 -2.80 10.28
CA ARG A 170 19.87 -3.92 11.12
C ARG A 170 21.39 -3.94 11.18
N THR A 171 22.09 -3.76 10.06
CA THR A 171 23.55 -3.65 10.04
C THR A 171 24.02 -2.49 10.91
N LEU A 172 23.37 -1.33 10.80
CA LEU A 172 23.66 -0.16 11.64
C LEU A 172 23.48 -0.48 13.14
N ALA A 173 22.34 -1.05 13.53
CA ALA A 173 22.09 -1.43 14.92
C ALA A 173 23.17 -2.41 15.46
N VAL A 174 23.55 -3.41 14.65
CA VAL A 174 24.57 -4.41 15.01
C VAL A 174 25.96 -3.79 15.20
N ILE A 175 26.36 -2.83 14.35
CA ILE A 175 27.65 -2.12 14.50
C ILE A 175 27.75 -1.44 15.87
N TYR A 176 26.63 -0.90 16.38
CA TYR A 176 26.55 -0.28 17.70
C TYR A 176 26.13 -1.26 18.81
N LYS A 177 26.25 -2.58 18.58
CA LYS A 177 25.93 -3.65 19.55
C LYS A 177 24.49 -3.61 20.08
N SER A 178 23.59 -2.98 19.34
CA SER A 178 22.17 -2.89 19.68
C SER A 178 21.42 -4.09 19.09
N ARG A 179 20.90 -4.96 19.97
CA ARG A 179 20.16 -6.17 19.61
C ARG A 179 18.86 -6.25 20.41
N PRO A 180 17.83 -6.98 19.94
CA PRO A 180 16.63 -7.22 20.74
C PRO A 180 16.96 -7.74 22.14
N GLY A 181 16.29 -7.19 23.15
CA GLY A 181 16.59 -7.46 24.56
C GLY A 181 17.25 -6.26 25.25
N PRO A 182 18.14 -6.49 26.23
CA PRO A 182 18.67 -5.42 27.08
C PRO A 182 19.40 -4.28 26.35
N THR A 183 19.99 -4.54 25.18
CA THR A 183 20.75 -3.54 24.42
C THR A 183 19.94 -2.88 23.30
N ALA A 184 18.63 -3.13 23.21
CA ALA A 184 17.78 -2.61 22.13
C ALA A 184 17.72 -1.06 22.16
N ALA A 185 17.73 -0.47 23.35
CA ALA A 185 17.66 0.99 23.53
C ALA A 185 18.94 1.74 23.12
N LEU A 186 20.08 1.05 22.93
CA LEU A 186 21.33 1.69 22.51
C LEU A 186 21.15 2.50 21.22
N LEU A 187 20.45 1.93 20.24
CA LEU A 187 20.16 2.58 18.96
C LEU A 187 18.99 1.91 18.21
N GLY A 188 18.87 0.59 18.32
CA GLY A 188 17.95 -0.23 17.53
C GLY A 188 16.47 0.15 17.70
N THR A 189 16.01 0.37 18.93
CA THR A 189 14.62 0.78 19.21
C THR A 189 14.28 2.08 18.49
N PHE A 190 15.14 3.10 18.63
CA PHE A 190 14.95 4.39 17.95
C PHE A 190 14.90 4.22 16.43
N LEU A 191 15.88 3.52 15.84
CA LEU A 191 15.94 3.36 14.39
C LEU A 191 14.72 2.60 13.84
N MET A 192 14.28 1.53 14.51
CA MET A 192 13.12 0.75 14.08
C MET A 192 11.83 1.58 14.14
N LEU A 193 11.64 2.36 15.21
CA LEU A 193 10.48 3.26 15.32
C LEU A 193 10.54 4.38 14.27
N ALA A 194 11.73 4.96 14.04
CA ALA A 194 11.90 6.05 13.08
C ALA A 194 11.61 5.59 11.64
N ILE A 195 12.11 4.42 11.22
CA ILE A 195 11.80 3.90 9.88
C ILE A 195 10.33 3.52 9.75
N TYR A 196 9.72 2.94 10.79
CA TYR A 196 8.32 2.55 10.75
C TYR A 196 7.41 3.77 10.57
N GLN A 197 7.61 4.81 11.39
CA GLN A 197 6.81 6.03 11.31
C GLN A 197 7.13 6.83 10.04
N GLY A 198 8.40 6.86 9.63
CA GLY A 198 8.82 7.55 8.40
C GLY A 198 8.25 6.93 7.13
N ASP A 199 8.14 5.59 7.07
CA ASP A 199 7.52 4.89 5.94
C ASP A 199 6.06 5.29 5.74
N ILE A 200 5.31 5.49 6.82
CA ILE A 200 3.92 5.97 6.73
C ILE A 200 3.86 7.38 6.11
N VAL A 201 4.81 8.27 6.46
CA VAL A 201 4.90 9.59 5.84
C VAL A 201 5.25 9.49 4.36
N ALA A 202 6.20 8.64 3.99
CA ALA A 202 6.59 8.42 2.60
C ALA A 202 5.44 7.81 1.77
N CYS A 203 4.70 6.87 2.35
CA CYS A 203 3.48 6.30 1.79
C CYS A 203 2.43 7.38 1.53
N ALA A 204 2.20 8.30 2.47
CA ALA A 204 1.19 9.35 2.33
C ALA A 204 1.59 10.44 1.30
N MET A 205 2.88 10.75 1.19
CA MET A 205 3.38 11.85 0.35
C MET A 205 3.17 11.60 -1.15
N PHE A 206 3.39 10.38 -1.62
CA PHE A 206 3.38 10.06 -3.04
C PHE A 206 2.16 9.24 -3.43
N TYR A 207 1.58 9.56 -4.59
CA TYR A 207 0.49 8.76 -5.18
C TYR A 207 0.89 7.29 -5.38
N THR A 208 2.17 7.05 -5.65
CA THR A 208 2.79 5.73 -5.83
C THR A 208 3.54 5.27 -4.58
N GLY A 209 3.40 5.95 -3.44
CA GLY A 209 4.06 5.59 -2.18
C GLY A 209 3.45 4.37 -1.50
N GLN A 210 2.19 4.06 -1.80
CA GLN A 210 1.52 2.84 -1.32
C GLN A 210 0.52 2.35 -2.34
N ALA A 211 0.41 1.03 -2.50
CA ALA A 211 -0.52 0.40 -3.43
C ALA A 211 -1.98 0.86 -3.28
N SER A 212 -2.42 1.24 -2.07
CA SER A 212 -3.78 1.73 -1.79
C SER A 212 -4.06 3.16 -2.28
N ASN A 213 -3.04 3.99 -2.50
CA ASN A 213 -3.25 5.41 -2.83
C ASN A 213 -3.92 5.59 -4.20
N PRO A 214 -3.44 4.93 -5.28
CA PRO A 214 -4.15 4.96 -6.57
C PRO A 214 -5.57 4.41 -6.45
N MET A 215 -5.79 3.46 -5.55
CA MET A 215 -7.10 2.87 -5.30
C MET A 215 -8.06 3.87 -4.67
N GLY A 216 -7.59 4.67 -3.72
CA GLY A 216 -8.38 5.77 -3.18
C GLY A 216 -8.73 6.83 -4.21
N ALA A 217 -7.81 7.15 -5.11
CA ALA A 217 -8.12 8.03 -6.23
C ALA A 217 -9.19 7.45 -7.16
N ASP A 218 -9.15 6.15 -7.43
CA ASP A 218 -10.15 5.46 -8.24
C ASP A 218 -11.53 5.46 -7.56
N LEU A 219 -11.57 5.11 -6.28
CA LEU A 219 -12.79 5.15 -5.46
C LEU A 219 -13.35 6.58 -5.35
N ALA A 220 -12.50 7.60 -5.22
CA ALA A 220 -12.92 9.00 -5.19
C ALA A 220 -13.57 9.44 -6.51
N ARG A 221 -12.98 9.03 -7.63
CA ARG A 221 -13.53 9.28 -8.97
C ARG A 221 -14.91 8.63 -9.12
N ARG A 222 -15.08 7.39 -8.67
CA ARG A 222 -16.33 6.64 -8.82
C ARG A 222 -17.42 7.06 -7.85
N THR A 223 -17.05 7.40 -6.62
CA THR A 223 -18.00 7.76 -5.56
C THR A 223 -18.43 9.22 -5.65
N ALA A 224 -17.50 10.11 -5.98
CA ALA A 224 -17.70 11.56 -5.87
C ALA A 224 -17.36 12.35 -7.15
N ALA A 225 -17.06 11.67 -8.27
CA ALA A 225 -16.60 12.30 -9.52
C ALA A 225 -15.30 13.13 -9.35
N VAL A 226 -14.47 12.79 -8.36
CA VAL A 226 -13.22 13.50 -8.08
C VAL A 226 -12.05 12.78 -8.73
N SER A 227 -11.56 13.32 -9.84
CA SER A 227 -10.35 12.81 -10.49
C SER A 227 -9.08 13.28 -9.77
N ILE A 228 -8.34 12.32 -9.20
CA ILE A 228 -7.04 12.54 -8.56
C ILE A 228 -5.98 11.85 -9.41
N ASN A 229 -4.94 12.58 -9.79
CA ASN A 229 -3.75 12.06 -10.46
C ASN A 229 -2.50 12.27 -9.59
N TRP A 230 -1.35 11.82 -10.09
CA TRP A 230 -0.09 11.90 -9.36
C TRP A 230 0.27 13.33 -8.94
N ALA A 231 0.17 14.30 -9.85
CA ALA A 231 0.50 15.70 -9.59
C ALA A 231 -0.49 16.36 -8.61
N THR A 232 -1.79 16.06 -8.71
CA THR A 232 -2.79 16.61 -7.78
C THR A 232 -2.62 16.02 -6.38
N TRP A 233 -2.26 14.73 -6.28
CA TRP A 233 -1.96 14.08 -5.01
C TRP A 233 -0.74 14.74 -4.36
N LEU A 234 0.37 14.85 -5.09
CA LEU A 234 1.59 15.45 -4.57
C LEU A 234 1.34 16.88 -4.09
N ARG A 235 0.63 17.71 -4.87
CA ARG A 235 0.31 19.08 -4.45
C ARG A 235 -0.48 19.14 -3.13
N ALA A 236 -1.42 18.21 -2.91
CA ALA A 236 -2.19 18.15 -1.68
C ALA A 236 -1.37 17.60 -0.50
N ALA A 237 -0.50 16.61 -0.75
CA ALA A 237 0.25 15.92 0.28
C ALA A 237 1.59 16.60 0.64
N LEU A 238 2.17 17.40 -0.25
CA LEU A 238 3.53 17.94 -0.13
C LEU A 238 3.73 18.74 1.17
N ALA A 239 2.88 19.73 1.43
CA ALA A 239 3.01 20.57 2.62
C ALA A 239 2.91 19.78 3.94
N PRO A 240 1.85 18.97 4.20
CA PRO A 240 1.79 18.19 5.43
C PRO A 240 2.89 17.11 5.50
N ALA A 241 3.27 16.51 4.36
CA ALA A 241 4.35 15.52 4.35
C ALA A 241 5.69 16.15 4.71
N LEU A 242 6.06 17.31 4.18
CA LEU A 242 7.32 17.98 4.53
C LEU A 242 7.40 18.31 6.03
N VAL A 243 6.30 18.77 6.62
CA VAL A 243 6.21 18.98 8.07
C VAL A 243 6.42 17.67 8.81
N ALA A 244 5.75 16.59 8.38
CA ALA A 244 5.87 15.28 9.01
C ALA A 244 7.28 14.66 8.85
N VAL A 245 7.94 14.83 7.70
CA VAL A 245 9.31 14.34 7.45
C VAL A 245 10.31 14.97 8.43
N VAL A 246 10.12 16.24 8.79
CA VAL A 246 10.94 16.91 9.79
C VAL A 246 10.50 16.51 11.21
N ALA A 247 9.20 16.53 11.49
CA ALA A 247 8.69 16.33 12.84
C ALA A 247 8.84 14.88 13.33
N VAL A 248 8.52 13.88 12.50
CA VAL A 248 8.42 12.47 12.92
C VAL A 248 9.72 11.91 13.50
N PRO A 249 10.86 11.92 12.79
CA PRO A 249 12.12 11.42 13.37
C PRO A 249 12.53 12.19 14.64
N TRP A 250 12.24 13.49 14.72
CA TRP A 250 12.49 14.27 15.94
C TRP A 250 11.58 13.85 17.10
N VAL A 251 10.28 13.69 16.87
CA VAL A 251 9.31 13.22 17.88
C VAL A 251 9.69 11.82 18.36
N VAL A 252 10.01 10.90 17.44
CA VAL A 252 10.46 9.54 17.78
C VAL A 252 11.75 9.60 18.60
N TYR A 253 12.69 10.49 18.27
CA TYR A 253 13.92 10.69 19.04
C TYR A 253 13.65 11.18 20.47
N ARG A 254 12.58 11.97 20.68
CA ARG A 254 12.18 12.44 22.02
C ARG A 254 11.46 11.35 22.82
N LEU A 255 10.66 10.52 22.17
CA LEU A 255 9.89 9.45 22.82
C LEU A 255 10.73 8.20 23.12
N ALA A 256 11.67 7.86 22.23
CA ALA A 256 12.58 6.74 22.37
C ALA A 256 14.02 7.21 22.15
N PRO A 257 14.59 8.01 23.09
CA PRO A 257 15.93 8.56 22.93
C PRO A 257 16.98 7.44 22.92
N PRO A 258 17.82 7.36 21.87
CA PRO A 258 18.89 6.39 21.85
C PRO A 258 20.00 6.80 22.84
N GLU A 259 20.58 5.81 23.52
CA GLU A 259 21.72 6.04 24.43
C GLU A 259 22.96 6.50 23.66
N ILE A 260 23.18 5.90 22.48
CA ILE A 260 24.23 6.33 21.56
C ILE A 260 23.68 7.48 20.73
N ARG A 261 24.39 8.62 20.71
CA ARG A 261 23.97 9.84 19.97
C ARG A 261 24.89 10.21 18.82
N ARG A 262 26.14 9.76 18.86
CA ARG A 262 27.16 9.96 17.82
C ARG A 262 27.37 8.64 17.12
N THR A 263 27.36 8.67 15.79
CA THR A 263 27.42 7.46 14.96
C THR A 263 28.39 7.58 13.77
N PRO A 264 29.64 8.04 13.94
CA PRO A 264 30.57 8.20 12.83
C PRO A 264 30.88 6.89 12.09
N GLU A 265 30.82 5.74 12.78
CA GLU A 265 31.04 4.41 12.19
C GLU A 265 29.96 4.05 11.17
N ALA A 266 28.76 4.63 11.27
CA ALA A 266 27.68 4.42 10.32
C ALA A 266 27.98 5.07 8.97
N ALA A 267 28.40 6.34 8.99
CA ALA A 267 28.83 7.06 7.80
C ALA A 267 30.08 6.42 7.18
N ALA A 268 31.01 5.95 8.01
CA ALA A 268 32.20 5.23 7.55
C ALA A 268 31.85 3.86 6.92
N MET A 269 30.90 3.12 7.50
CA MET A 269 30.38 1.88 6.92
C MET A 269 29.74 2.15 5.56
N ALA A 270 28.85 3.14 5.47
CA ALA A 270 28.18 3.46 4.21
C ALA A 270 29.18 3.87 3.12
N ARG A 271 30.25 4.58 3.49
CA ARG A 271 31.36 4.91 2.58
C ARG A 271 32.06 3.65 2.06
N ARG A 272 32.45 2.73 2.95
CA ARG A 272 33.10 1.47 2.55
C ARG A 272 32.21 0.59 1.69
N GLU A 273 30.91 0.50 2.00
CA GLU A 273 29.97 -0.24 1.16
C GLU A 273 29.83 0.40 -0.23
N LEU A 274 29.74 1.73 -0.32
CA LEU A 274 29.69 2.44 -1.60
C LEU A 274 30.99 2.25 -2.42
N GLU A 275 32.15 2.25 -1.77
CA GLU A 275 33.44 1.95 -2.42
C GLU A 275 33.47 0.50 -2.94
N THR A 276 32.97 -0.45 -2.15
CA THR A 276 32.86 -1.86 -2.54
C THR A 276 31.89 -2.07 -3.70
N MET A 277 30.80 -1.29 -3.76
CA MET A 277 29.86 -1.29 -4.88
C MET A 277 30.48 -0.75 -6.18
N GLY A 278 31.54 0.06 -6.08
CA GLY A 278 32.21 0.67 -7.22
C GLY A 278 31.34 1.67 -7.99
N ALA A 279 31.75 1.98 -9.22
CA ALA A 279 31.00 2.85 -10.13
C ALA A 279 29.62 2.24 -10.49
N MET A 280 28.66 3.10 -10.87
CA MET A 280 27.33 2.65 -11.28
C MET A 280 27.42 1.72 -12.50
N ARG A 281 26.90 0.50 -12.33
CA ARG A 281 26.82 -0.48 -13.42
C ARG A 281 25.86 -0.02 -14.51
N ARG A 282 25.86 -0.72 -15.65
CA ARG A 282 24.94 -0.44 -16.78
C ARG A 282 23.49 -0.40 -16.31
N ASP A 283 23.06 -1.43 -15.59
CA ASP A 283 21.66 -1.57 -15.19
C ASP A 283 21.27 -0.49 -14.17
N GLU A 284 22.15 -0.11 -13.25
CA GLU A 284 21.91 1.01 -12.33
C GLU A 284 21.68 2.33 -13.08
N ARG A 285 22.48 2.61 -14.11
CA ARG A 285 22.33 3.82 -14.93
C ARG A 285 21.02 3.82 -15.73
N ILE A 286 20.68 2.68 -16.33
CA ILE A 286 19.44 2.52 -17.09
C ILE A 286 18.23 2.70 -16.18
N VAL A 287 18.22 2.00 -15.03
CA VAL A 287 17.13 2.08 -14.07
C VAL A 287 17.00 3.50 -13.52
N LEU A 288 18.11 4.18 -13.21
CA LEU A 288 18.08 5.58 -12.79
C LEU A 288 17.47 6.49 -13.85
N ALA A 289 17.89 6.34 -15.11
CA ALA A 289 17.36 7.14 -16.22
C ALA A 289 15.85 6.93 -16.41
N VAL A 290 15.39 5.67 -16.38
CA VAL A 290 13.96 5.34 -16.50
C VAL A 290 13.18 5.85 -15.29
N PHE A 291 13.71 5.69 -14.08
CA PHE A 291 13.08 6.19 -12.85
C PHE A 291 12.89 7.70 -12.88
N VAL A 292 13.93 8.46 -13.25
CA VAL A 292 13.86 9.92 -13.39
C VAL A 292 12.86 10.30 -14.48
N LEU A 293 12.88 9.63 -15.63
CA LEU A 293 11.93 9.87 -16.73
C LEU A 293 10.48 9.68 -16.26
N VAL A 294 10.17 8.56 -15.59
CA VAL A 294 8.82 8.25 -15.09
C VAL A 294 8.37 9.30 -14.07
N CYS A 295 9.23 9.70 -13.13
CA CYS A 295 8.93 10.74 -12.15
C CYS A 295 8.65 12.09 -12.82
N LEU A 296 9.44 12.47 -13.83
CA LEU A 296 9.24 13.72 -14.57
C LEU A 296 7.92 13.70 -15.34
N LEU A 297 7.58 12.60 -16.02
CA LEU A 297 6.31 12.46 -16.75
C LEU A 297 5.10 12.50 -15.81
N TRP A 298 5.19 11.88 -14.63
CA TRP A 298 4.13 12.00 -13.62
C TRP A 298 4.01 13.42 -13.05
N ALA A 299 5.13 14.10 -12.78
CA ALA A 299 5.12 15.47 -12.29
C ALA A 299 4.55 16.46 -13.32
N THR A 300 4.80 16.20 -14.61
CA THR A 300 4.37 17.04 -15.74
C THR A 300 3.07 16.57 -16.40
N THR A 301 2.30 15.70 -15.75
CA THR A 301 1.00 15.21 -16.28
C THR A 301 -0.01 16.34 -16.54
N SER A 302 0.17 17.53 -15.98
CA SER A 302 -0.64 18.71 -16.32
C SER A 302 -0.27 19.38 -17.65
N TRP A 303 0.90 19.06 -18.21
CA TRP A 303 1.43 19.67 -19.44
C TRP A 303 1.29 18.76 -20.67
N HIS A 304 0.92 17.50 -20.48
CA HIS A 304 0.72 16.53 -21.55
C HIS A 304 -0.50 15.63 -21.30
N PRO A 305 -1.16 15.08 -22.33
CA PRO A 305 -2.33 14.23 -22.17
C PRO A 305 -2.02 12.77 -21.77
N ILE A 306 -0.76 12.41 -21.53
CA ILE A 306 -0.36 11.04 -21.21
C ILE A 306 -0.92 10.64 -19.83
N GLN A 307 -1.71 9.56 -19.79
CA GLN A 307 -2.26 9.03 -18.55
C GLN A 307 -1.17 8.44 -17.65
N SER A 308 -1.36 8.56 -16.33
CA SER A 308 -0.39 8.07 -15.33
C SER A 308 -0.06 6.57 -15.51
N THR A 309 -1.06 5.74 -15.80
CA THR A 309 -0.90 4.31 -16.14
C THR A 309 0.01 4.09 -17.33
N THR A 310 -0.18 4.87 -18.41
CA THR A 310 0.64 4.78 -19.62
C THR A 310 2.10 5.11 -19.31
N VAL A 311 2.36 6.12 -18.47
CA VAL A 311 3.73 6.46 -18.03
C VAL A 311 4.38 5.29 -17.29
N GLY A 312 3.65 4.63 -16.37
CA GLY A 312 4.15 3.45 -15.67
C GLY A 312 4.47 2.30 -16.62
N LEU A 313 3.59 2.02 -17.59
CA LEU A 313 3.80 1.00 -18.61
C LEU A 313 4.97 1.32 -19.55
N ILE A 314 5.18 2.58 -19.91
CA ILE A 314 6.37 3.03 -20.66
C ILE A 314 7.63 2.72 -19.86
N GLY A 315 7.66 3.06 -18.57
CA GLY A 315 8.79 2.77 -17.69
C GLY A 315 9.10 1.28 -17.61
N ALA A 316 8.09 0.45 -17.33
CA ALA A 316 8.25 -1.00 -17.29
C ALA A 316 8.70 -1.58 -18.66
N GLY A 317 8.12 -1.09 -19.76
CA GLY A 317 8.47 -1.48 -21.12
C GLY A 317 9.92 -1.15 -21.49
N LEU A 318 10.40 0.04 -21.13
CA LEU A 318 11.80 0.44 -21.34
C LEU A 318 12.77 -0.44 -20.53
N LEU A 319 12.43 -0.78 -19.29
CA LEU A 319 13.24 -1.68 -18.46
C LEU A 319 13.32 -3.09 -19.05
N LEU A 320 12.21 -3.61 -19.57
CA LEU A 320 12.17 -4.90 -20.26
C LEU A 320 12.97 -4.86 -21.57
N ALA A 321 12.79 -3.81 -22.38
CA ALA A 321 13.47 -3.66 -23.68
C ALA A 321 14.99 -3.50 -23.53
N THR A 322 15.45 -2.87 -22.45
CA THR A 322 16.89 -2.69 -22.16
C THR A 322 17.54 -3.91 -21.53
N GLY A 323 16.75 -4.85 -21.01
CA GLY A 323 17.20 -6.02 -20.25
C GLY A 323 17.52 -5.75 -18.78
N ALA A 324 17.31 -4.51 -18.30
CA ALA A 324 17.50 -4.15 -16.89
C ALA A 324 16.43 -4.79 -15.98
N LEU A 325 15.32 -5.24 -16.57
CA LEU A 325 14.32 -6.10 -15.95
C LEU A 325 14.07 -7.30 -16.85
N SER A 326 14.12 -8.52 -16.32
CA SER A 326 13.75 -9.71 -17.09
C SER A 326 12.25 -10.02 -16.94
N TRP A 327 11.64 -10.63 -17.96
CA TRP A 327 10.25 -11.12 -17.82
C TRP A 327 10.10 -12.13 -16.67
N SER A 328 11.16 -12.92 -16.44
CA SER A 328 11.21 -13.86 -15.33
C SER A 328 11.10 -13.17 -13.96
N ASP A 329 11.66 -11.97 -13.82
CA ASP A 329 11.50 -11.15 -12.62
C ASP A 329 10.06 -10.65 -12.46
N CYS A 330 9.40 -10.26 -13.55
CA CYS A 330 7.98 -9.88 -13.53
C CYS A 330 7.10 -11.05 -13.08
N VAL A 331 7.33 -12.27 -13.58
CA VAL A 331 6.58 -13.47 -13.19
C VAL A 331 6.80 -13.82 -11.72
N ARG A 332 8.01 -13.60 -11.20
CA ARG A 332 8.35 -13.84 -9.78
C ARG A 332 7.92 -12.72 -8.83
N GLU A 333 7.28 -11.66 -9.33
CA GLU A 333 6.79 -10.56 -8.50
C GLU A 333 5.50 -10.96 -7.74
N HIS A 334 5.63 -11.91 -6.81
CA HIS A 334 4.50 -12.52 -6.11
C HIS A 334 3.61 -11.50 -5.40
N VAL A 335 4.19 -10.45 -4.81
CA VAL A 335 3.43 -9.40 -4.12
C VAL A 335 2.61 -8.59 -5.13
N GLY A 336 3.20 -8.22 -6.27
CA GLY A 336 2.50 -7.51 -7.33
C GLY A 336 1.32 -8.32 -7.88
N TRP A 337 1.50 -9.62 -8.10
CA TRP A 337 0.43 -10.51 -8.57
C TRP A 337 -0.67 -10.75 -7.53
N ASP A 338 -0.32 -10.93 -6.26
CA ASP A 338 -1.32 -11.02 -5.19
C ASP A 338 -2.16 -9.74 -5.14
N VAL A 339 -1.51 -8.57 -5.13
CA VAL A 339 -2.18 -7.25 -5.20
C VAL A 339 -3.06 -7.14 -6.43
N PHE A 340 -2.59 -7.59 -7.59
CA PHE A 340 -3.38 -7.57 -8.82
C PHE A 340 -4.68 -8.36 -8.70
N VAL A 341 -4.59 -9.59 -8.17
CA VAL A 341 -5.75 -10.49 -8.05
C VAL A 341 -6.77 -9.95 -7.05
N TRP A 342 -6.36 -9.60 -5.83
CA TRP A 342 -7.31 -9.15 -4.82
C TRP A 342 -7.82 -7.73 -5.10
N TYR A 343 -6.99 -6.82 -5.63
CA TYR A 343 -7.43 -5.46 -5.94
C TYR A 343 -8.43 -5.48 -7.10
N GLY A 344 -8.11 -6.16 -8.21
CA GLY A 344 -9.00 -6.25 -9.36
C GLY A 344 -10.37 -6.83 -9.01
N GLY A 345 -10.43 -7.89 -8.19
CA GLY A 345 -11.71 -8.46 -7.78
C GLY A 345 -12.54 -7.54 -6.88
N LEU A 346 -11.91 -6.85 -5.92
CA LEU A 346 -12.62 -5.90 -5.05
C LEU A 346 -13.15 -4.67 -5.79
N ILE A 347 -12.39 -4.16 -6.77
CA ILE A 347 -12.86 -3.12 -7.69
C ILE A 347 -14.17 -3.58 -8.35
N GLY A 348 -14.18 -4.79 -8.92
CA GLY A 348 -15.34 -5.30 -9.66
C GLY A 348 -16.56 -5.53 -8.76
N LEU A 349 -16.37 -6.14 -7.60
CA LEU A 349 -17.45 -6.35 -6.63
C LEU A 349 -17.99 -5.00 -6.10
N GLY A 350 -17.11 -4.04 -5.81
CA GLY A 350 -17.48 -2.71 -5.36
C GLY A 350 -18.24 -1.91 -6.42
N GLU A 351 -17.84 -1.99 -7.68
CA GLU A 351 -18.58 -1.38 -8.81
C GLU A 351 -19.97 -1.96 -8.94
N ALA A 352 -20.08 -3.28 -8.93
CA ALA A 352 -21.36 -3.94 -9.02
C ALA A 352 -22.27 -3.56 -7.84
N LEU A 353 -21.75 -3.44 -6.61
CA LEU A 353 -22.53 -2.95 -5.46
C LEU A 353 -23.07 -1.54 -5.67
N ASN A 354 -22.25 -0.66 -6.25
CA ASN A 354 -22.65 0.70 -6.55
C ASN A 354 -23.72 0.76 -7.64
N GLU A 355 -23.60 -0.06 -8.69
CA GLU A 355 -24.60 -0.19 -9.75
C GLU A 355 -25.94 -0.74 -9.25
N PHE A 356 -25.91 -1.69 -8.30
CA PHE A 356 -27.11 -2.18 -7.62
C PHE A 356 -27.72 -1.17 -6.63
N GLY A 357 -27.10 0.01 -6.44
CA GLY A 357 -27.62 1.08 -5.59
C GLY A 357 -27.35 0.92 -4.09
N VAL A 358 -26.66 -0.15 -3.68
CA VAL A 358 -26.44 -0.49 -2.26
C VAL A 358 -25.65 0.62 -1.55
N THR A 359 -24.62 1.13 -2.20
CA THR A 359 -23.77 2.22 -1.68
C THR A 359 -24.54 3.51 -1.44
N LYS A 360 -25.48 3.86 -2.33
CA LYS A 360 -26.32 5.05 -2.19
C LYS A 360 -27.29 4.93 -1.01
N VAL A 361 -27.93 3.78 -0.86
CA VAL A 361 -28.85 3.53 0.26
C VAL A 361 -28.10 3.57 1.59
N PHE A 362 -26.93 2.92 1.67
CA PHE A 362 -26.08 2.98 2.85
C PHE A 362 -25.66 4.41 3.18
N ALA A 363 -25.18 5.17 2.20
CA ALA A 363 -24.77 6.55 2.40
C ALA A 363 -25.93 7.44 2.89
N GLY A 364 -27.13 7.26 2.34
CA GLY A 364 -28.33 7.96 2.80
C GLY A 364 -28.73 7.61 4.23
N TRP A 365 -28.69 6.32 4.58
CA TRP A 365 -28.98 5.84 5.94
C TRP A 365 -27.99 6.43 6.96
N VAL A 366 -26.70 6.41 6.67
CA VAL A 366 -25.68 7.00 7.56
C VAL A 366 -25.85 8.53 7.62
N ALA A 367 -26.02 9.21 6.48
CA ALA A 367 -26.22 10.66 6.45
C ALA A 367 -27.43 11.10 7.27
N GLY A 368 -28.50 10.31 7.30
CA GLY A 368 -29.68 10.54 8.14
C GLY A 368 -29.37 10.56 9.65
N HIS A 369 -28.44 9.73 10.12
CA HIS A 369 -28.00 9.72 11.53
C HIS A 369 -27.15 10.94 11.90
N PHE A 370 -26.51 11.55 10.90
CA PHE A 370 -25.70 12.76 11.07
C PHE A 370 -26.42 14.02 10.55
N ALA A 371 -27.74 13.94 10.35
CA ALA A 371 -28.53 15.09 9.94
C ALA A 371 -28.37 16.23 10.97
N GLY A 372 -27.95 17.41 10.50
CA GLY A 372 -27.70 18.58 11.34
C GLY A 372 -26.22 18.81 11.71
N TRP A 373 -25.33 17.85 11.44
CA TRP A 373 -23.89 18.08 11.58
C TRP A 373 -23.37 18.89 10.39
N SER A 374 -22.48 19.86 10.65
CA SER A 374 -21.74 20.52 9.58
C SER A 374 -20.74 19.57 8.96
N TRP A 375 -20.48 19.68 7.66
CA TRP A 375 -19.52 18.81 6.97
C TRP A 375 -18.11 18.80 7.62
N PRO A 376 -17.58 19.90 8.22
CA PRO A 376 -16.29 19.84 8.92
C PRO A 376 -16.35 19.02 10.21
N ALA A 377 -17.44 19.12 10.99
CA ALA A 377 -17.62 18.34 12.19
C ALA A 377 -17.74 16.84 11.86
N LEU A 378 -18.47 16.52 10.80
CA LEU A 378 -18.60 15.16 10.30
C LEU A 378 -17.25 14.61 9.79
N MET A 379 -16.47 15.44 9.08
CA MET A 379 -15.10 15.08 8.67
C MET A 379 -14.21 14.77 9.87
N ALA A 380 -14.24 15.60 10.92
CA ALA A 380 -13.46 15.34 12.13
C ALA A 380 -13.85 14.01 12.80
N GLY A 381 -15.16 13.73 12.93
CA GLY A 381 -15.66 12.47 13.46
C GLY A 381 -15.26 11.27 12.61
N ILE A 382 -15.40 11.37 11.28
CA ILE A 382 -15.00 10.32 10.34
C ILE A 382 -13.50 10.06 10.41
N VAL A 383 -12.66 11.10 10.48
CA VAL A 383 -11.20 10.91 10.60
C VAL A 383 -10.84 10.16 11.87
N LEU A 384 -11.48 10.48 13.00
CA LEU A 384 -11.25 9.76 14.27
C LEU A 384 -11.72 8.30 14.17
N ILE A 385 -12.94 8.07 13.68
CA ILE A 385 -13.46 6.72 13.50
C ILE A 385 -12.54 5.94 12.56
N TYR A 386 -12.21 6.48 11.40
CA TYR A 386 -11.34 5.86 10.41
C TYR A 386 -9.97 5.51 11.02
N PHE A 387 -9.37 6.41 11.80
CA PHE A 387 -8.09 6.14 12.44
C PHE A 387 -8.17 4.95 13.41
N TYR A 388 -9.18 4.93 14.28
CA TYR A 388 -9.30 3.89 15.32
C TYR A 388 -9.90 2.57 14.80
N THR A 389 -10.75 2.59 13.77
CA THR A 389 -11.25 1.36 13.14
C THR A 389 -10.12 0.55 12.58
N HIS A 390 -8.98 1.17 12.24
CA HIS A 390 -7.81 0.43 11.76
C HIS A 390 -7.29 -0.62 12.75
N TYR A 391 -7.51 -0.46 14.07
CA TYR A 391 -7.18 -1.50 15.07
C TYR A 391 -7.95 -2.81 14.84
N ALA A 392 -9.12 -2.76 14.19
CA ALA A 392 -9.90 -3.94 13.82
C ALA A 392 -9.43 -4.58 12.51
N PHE A 393 -8.51 -3.98 11.76
CA PHE A 393 -8.06 -4.47 10.47
C PHE A 393 -6.60 -4.92 10.51
N ALA A 394 -6.35 -6.15 10.05
CA ALA A 394 -5.00 -6.67 9.86
C ALA A 394 -4.26 -6.05 8.65
N SER A 395 -4.94 -5.29 7.79
CA SER A 395 -4.38 -4.73 6.55
C SER A 395 -4.87 -3.30 6.32
N LEU A 396 -3.92 -2.37 6.12
CA LEU A 396 -4.21 -0.98 5.77
C LEU A 396 -4.99 -0.91 4.46
N THR A 397 -4.60 -1.70 3.48
CA THR A 397 -5.26 -1.71 2.18
C THR A 397 -6.68 -2.27 2.26
N ALA A 398 -6.92 -3.34 3.02
CA ALA A 398 -8.27 -3.89 3.20
C ALA A 398 -9.19 -2.89 3.93
N HIS A 399 -8.67 -2.25 4.99
CA HIS A 399 -9.35 -1.18 5.70
C HIS A 399 -9.73 -0.03 4.76
N PHE A 400 -8.78 0.38 3.92
CA PHE A 400 -8.97 1.48 3.00
C PHE A 400 -10.11 1.21 2.00
N ILE A 401 -10.12 0.03 1.38
CA ILE A 401 -11.16 -0.35 0.40
C ILE A 401 -12.54 -0.46 1.05
N ALA A 402 -12.59 -1.07 2.24
CA ALA A 402 -13.85 -1.33 2.92
C ALA A 402 -14.56 -0.02 3.29
N LEU A 403 -13.80 0.97 3.77
CA LEU A 403 -14.39 2.13 4.45
C LEU A 403 -14.27 3.44 3.68
N TYR A 404 -13.31 3.60 2.76
CA TYR A 404 -13.08 4.88 2.09
C TYR A 404 -14.30 5.37 1.29
N ALA A 405 -14.86 4.54 0.40
CA ALA A 405 -15.99 4.96 -0.43
C ALA A 405 -17.26 5.26 0.41
N PRO A 406 -17.66 4.42 1.37
CA PRO A 406 -18.79 4.75 2.25
C PRO A 406 -18.62 6.06 3.01
N PHE A 407 -17.46 6.29 3.64
CA PHE A 407 -17.21 7.54 4.38
C PHE A 407 -17.17 8.76 3.46
N LEU A 408 -16.56 8.65 2.27
CA LEU A 408 -16.58 9.72 1.29
C LEU A 408 -18.01 10.04 0.81
N ALA A 409 -18.84 9.02 0.58
CA ALA A 409 -20.23 9.21 0.17
C ALA A 409 -21.03 9.98 1.24
N VAL A 410 -20.82 9.66 2.52
CA VAL A 410 -21.44 10.35 3.66
C VAL A 410 -21.02 11.81 3.74
N LEU A 411 -19.73 12.10 3.58
CA LEU A 411 -19.22 13.48 3.56
C LEU A 411 -19.82 14.29 2.41
N VAL A 412 -19.89 13.70 1.22
CA VAL A 412 -20.48 14.34 0.04
C VAL A 412 -21.98 14.59 0.23
N ALA A 413 -22.70 13.66 0.84
CA ALA A 413 -24.12 13.83 1.16
C ALA A 413 -24.35 14.95 2.19
N ALA A 414 -23.41 15.15 3.12
CA ALA A 414 -23.43 16.25 4.09
C ALA A 414 -22.96 17.61 3.53
N GLY A 415 -22.69 17.71 2.23
CA GLY A 415 -22.31 18.98 1.58
C GLY A 415 -20.82 19.30 1.61
N ALA A 416 -19.95 18.32 1.90
CA ALA A 416 -18.50 18.53 1.78
C ALA A 416 -18.11 18.88 0.32
N PRO A 417 -17.16 19.83 0.12
CA PRO A 417 -16.75 20.24 -1.21
C PRO A 417 -16.05 19.10 -1.96
N ARG A 418 -16.41 18.92 -3.24
CA ARG A 418 -15.84 17.88 -4.12
C ARG A 418 -14.52 18.30 -4.77
N ARG A 419 -14.25 19.60 -4.84
CA ARG A 419 -12.98 20.22 -5.27
C ARG A 419 -12.81 21.56 -4.54
N ARG A 420 -11.56 21.98 -4.29
CA ARG A 420 -11.24 23.40 -4.08
C ARG A 420 -11.18 24.11 -5.41
#